data_AF-A0A539EGZ4-F1
#
_entry.id   AF-A0A539EGZ4-F1
#
_cell.length_a   1.000
_cell.length_b   1.000
_cell.length_c   1.000
_cell.angle_alpha   90.00
_cell.angle_beta   90.00
_cell.angle_gamma   90.00
#
_symmetry.space_group_name_H-M   'P 1'
#
loop_
_entity.id
_entity.type
_entity.pdbx_description
1 polymer ?
#
loop_
_entity_poly.entity_id
_entity_poly.type
_entity_poly.pdbx_seq_one_letter_code
_entity_poly.pdbx_strand_id
1 'polypeptide(L)'
;LPPEQRDLLADRSRLLGSLGGALALEAPQGADGAVQVWSGRRTAVGLRASAALAMVPYTHDDEESLAAEAFPVGVLDADLQQVDLRLRNTWRLGLSEVATAEMLEVHLVNAVAPFILNARLKGLMLRTADRDKHIVNVSAMEGIFSRGTKTDKHPHTNMAKAALNMMTLTASKEYVHDGIHMNAVDTGWVTDEDPQHLTLMKQAVHDFQPPLDIVDGAARVLDPILDGHNTGLHVWGKFLKDYKPASW
;
A
#
# COMPACT_ATOMS: atom_id res chain seq x y z
N LEU A 1 -15.06 -8.45 -20.11
CA LEU A 1 -14.99 -9.79 -19.48
C LEU A 1 -15.88 -10.78 -20.22
N PRO A 2 -15.38 -12.00 -20.47
CA PRO A 2 -16.17 -13.14 -20.94
C PRO A 2 -17.46 -13.31 -20.12
N PRO A 3 -18.58 -13.76 -20.72
CA PRO A 3 -19.88 -13.87 -20.03
C PRO A 3 -19.80 -14.67 -18.73
N GLU A 4 -19.05 -15.77 -18.74
CA GLU A 4 -18.83 -16.68 -17.61
C GLU A 4 -18.08 -16.08 -16.41
N GLN A 5 -17.37 -14.96 -16.60
CA GLN A 5 -16.65 -14.26 -15.52
C GLN A 5 -17.43 -13.06 -14.96
N ARG A 6 -18.59 -12.72 -15.54
CA ARG A 6 -19.39 -11.56 -15.10
C ARG A 6 -20.09 -11.82 -13.77
N ASP A 7 -20.50 -13.06 -13.52
CA ASP A 7 -21.15 -13.46 -12.27
C ASP A 7 -20.22 -13.30 -11.06
N LEU A 8 -18.91 -13.50 -11.24
CA LEU A 8 -17.89 -13.26 -10.22
C LEU A 8 -17.90 -11.81 -9.70
N LEU A 9 -18.29 -10.86 -10.54
CA LEU A 9 -18.34 -9.44 -10.21
C LEU A 9 -19.77 -8.95 -9.91
N ALA A 10 -20.77 -9.84 -9.84
CA ALA A 10 -22.15 -9.46 -9.59
C ALA A 10 -22.31 -8.78 -8.22
N ASP A 11 -21.68 -9.32 -7.18
CA ASP A 11 -21.70 -8.74 -5.84
C ASP A 11 -20.95 -7.41 -5.79
N ARG A 12 -19.79 -7.30 -6.45
CA ARG A 12 -19.09 -6.00 -6.61
C ARG A 12 -20.00 -4.97 -7.25
N SER A 13 -20.69 -5.34 -8.33
CA SER A 13 -21.56 -4.44 -9.10
C SER A 13 -22.78 -4.01 -8.28
N ARG A 14 -23.39 -4.94 -7.53
CA ARG A 14 -24.46 -4.66 -6.57
C ARG A 14 -24.00 -3.71 -5.47
N LEU A 15 -22.80 -3.94 -4.92
CA LEU A 15 -22.23 -3.14 -3.85
C LEU A 15 -21.92 -1.72 -4.34
N LEU A 16 -21.33 -1.58 -5.52
CA LEU A 16 -21.15 -0.28 -6.18
C LEU A 16 -22.49 0.44 -6.41
N GLY A 17 -23.52 -0.26 -6.87
CA GLY A 17 -24.87 0.30 -7.00
C GLY A 17 -25.43 0.79 -5.65
N SER A 18 -25.25 0.01 -4.58
CA SER A 18 -25.67 0.39 -3.22
C SER A 18 -24.91 1.61 -2.67
N LEU A 19 -23.67 1.81 -3.13
CA LEU A 19 -22.84 2.97 -2.83
C LEU A 19 -23.12 4.15 -3.78
N GLY A 20 -24.14 4.10 -4.62
CA GLY A 20 -24.54 5.20 -5.50
C GLY A 20 -23.80 5.27 -6.85
N GLY A 21 -23.14 4.19 -7.28
CA GLY A 21 -22.46 4.09 -8.59
C GLY A 21 -21.01 4.60 -8.59
N ALA A 22 -20.42 4.67 -9.79
CA ALA A 22 -19.11 5.28 -9.99
C ALA A 22 -19.26 6.81 -9.97
N LEU A 23 -18.66 7.49 -8.99
CA LEU A 23 -18.62 8.94 -8.95
C LEU A 23 -17.35 9.43 -9.65
N ALA A 24 -17.52 10.35 -10.60
CA ALA A 24 -16.49 11.33 -10.89
C ALA A 24 -16.45 12.29 -9.70
N LEU A 25 -15.27 12.49 -9.10
CA LEU A 25 -15.09 13.65 -8.23
C LEU A 25 -15.23 14.89 -9.11
N GLU A 26 -16.31 15.64 -8.96
CA GLU A 26 -16.26 17.05 -9.34
C GLU A 26 -15.15 17.67 -8.48
N ALA A 27 -14.09 18.16 -9.13
CA ALA A 27 -13.02 18.86 -8.45
C ALA A 27 -13.66 19.93 -7.54
N PRO A 28 -13.31 19.99 -6.25
CA PRO A 28 -13.93 20.94 -5.35
C PRO A 28 -13.67 22.35 -5.87
N GLN A 29 -14.70 22.98 -6.45
CA GLN A 29 -14.64 24.40 -6.80
C GLN A 29 -14.75 25.18 -5.48
N GLY A 30 -13.60 25.62 -4.99
CA GLY A 30 -13.48 26.49 -3.83
C GLY A 30 -13.75 25.77 -2.51
N ALA A 31 -12.69 25.35 -1.83
CA ALA A 31 -12.72 25.16 -0.39
C ALA A 31 -11.30 25.24 0.16
N ASP A 32 -10.95 26.40 0.70
CA ASP A 32 -9.90 26.49 1.72
C ASP A 32 -10.20 25.44 2.81
N GLY A 33 -9.25 24.53 3.02
CA GLY A 33 -9.20 23.66 4.19
C GLY A 33 -10.43 22.77 4.42
N ALA A 34 -10.75 21.88 3.50
CA ALA A 34 -11.80 20.88 3.73
C ALA A 34 -11.26 19.63 4.45
N VAL A 35 -11.06 19.71 5.76
CA VAL A 35 -11.23 18.52 6.61
C VAL A 35 -12.69 18.12 6.47
N GLN A 36 -12.98 17.16 5.57
CA GLN A 36 -14.35 16.72 5.36
C GLN A 36 -14.87 16.05 6.64
N VAL A 37 -15.70 16.79 7.36
CA VAL A 37 -16.37 16.31 8.56
C VAL A 37 -17.18 15.07 8.21
N TRP A 38 -16.86 13.98 8.90
CA TRP A 38 -17.58 12.70 8.85
C TRP A 38 -18.97 12.88 9.46
N SER A 39 -19.89 13.50 8.71
CA SER A 39 -21.30 13.54 9.10
C SER A 39 -21.93 12.20 8.70
N GLY A 40 -22.37 11.40 9.67
CA GLY A 40 -22.88 10.03 9.50
C GLY A 40 -24.10 9.85 8.57
N ARG A 41 -24.47 10.86 7.78
CA ARG A 41 -25.52 10.84 6.76
C ARG A 41 -25.00 10.81 5.31
N ARG A 42 -23.73 11.14 5.05
CA ARG A 42 -23.12 10.99 3.72
C ARG A 42 -22.02 9.93 3.80
N THR A 43 -22.01 8.98 2.87
CA THR A 43 -20.86 8.09 2.72
C THR A 43 -19.65 8.95 2.40
N ALA A 44 -18.62 8.86 3.22
CA ALA A 44 -17.43 9.70 3.08
C ALA A 44 -16.79 9.54 1.69
N VAL A 45 -16.28 10.64 1.14
CA VAL A 45 -15.55 10.62 -0.14
C VAL A 45 -14.43 9.57 -0.09
N GLY A 46 -13.75 9.41 1.04
CA GLY A 46 -12.74 8.37 1.24
C GLY A 46 -13.23 6.91 1.15
N LEU A 47 -14.55 6.65 1.21
CA LEU A 47 -15.11 5.30 1.00
C LEU A 47 -15.57 5.05 -0.44
N ARG A 48 -15.87 6.12 -1.21
CA ARG A 48 -16.39 6.01 -2.58
C ARG A 48 -15.38 6.37 -3.66
N ALA A 49 -14.43 7.24 -3.32
CA ALA A 49 -13.44 7.79 -4.21
C ALA A 49 -12.11 8.00 -3.46
N SER A 50 -11.68 7.00 -2.69
CA SER A 50 -10.41 7.02 -1.95
C SER A 50 -9.22 7.40 -2.83
N ALA A 51 -9.15 6.83 -4.03
CA ALA A 51 -8.08 7.09 -4.99
C ALA A 51 -7.99 8.57 -5.35
N ALA A 52 -9.12 9.22 -5.60
CA ALA A 52 -9.11 10.62 -6.01
C ALA A 52 -9.18 11.59 -4.81
N LEU A 53 -9.53 11.13 -3.61
CA LEU A 53 -9.24 11.86 -2.36
C LEU A 53 -7.74 11.89 -2.07
N ALA A 54 -7.01 10.80 -2.35
CA ALA A 54 -5.56 10.73 -2.19
C ALA A 54 -4.80 11.63 -3.18
N MET A 55 -5.47 12.13 -4.23
CA MET A 55 -4.89 13.08 -5.20
C MET A 55 -5.19 14.55 -4.87
N VAL A 56 -5.88 14.84 -3.76
CA VAL A 56 -6.17 16.22 -3.35
C VAL A 56 -4.88 16.83 -2.77
N PRO A 57 -4.36 17.94 -3.34
CA PRO A 57 -3.16 18.59 -2.83
C PRO A 57 -3.32 18.99 -1.36
N TYR A 58 -2.30 18.74 -0.55
CA TYR A 58 -2.34 19.13 0.85
C TYR A 58 -1.85 20.57 0.99
N THR A 59 -2.52 21.37 1.83
CA THR A 59 -2.12 22.76 2.08
C THR A 59 -0.79 22.90 2.83
N HIS A 60 -0.17 21.78 3.21
CA HIS A 60 1.12 21.71 3.89
C HIS A 60 2.24 21.14 3.01
N ASP A 61 1.94 20.82 1.76
CA ASP A 61 2.95 20.45 0.79
C ASP A 61 3.85 21.66 0.51
N ASP A 62 5.15 21.42 0.32
CA ASP A 62 6.09 22.49 -0.01
C ASP A 62 5.79 23.08 -1.40
N GLU A 63 6.26 24.31 -1.66
CA GLU A 63 6.01 25.00 -2.94
C GLU A 63 6.46 24.19 -4.16
N GLU A 64 7.50 23.35 -4.01
CA GLU A 64 7.97 22.44 -5.06
C GLU A 64 6.97 21.32 -5.34
N SER A 65 6.34 20.75 -4.31
CA SER A 65 5.28 19.73 -4.44
C SER A 65 3.96 20.31 -4.97
N LEU A 66 3.75 21.62 -4.85
CA LEU A 66 2.60 22.34 -5.40
C LEU A 66 2.82 22.85 -6.83
N ALA A 67 4.04 22.75 -7.36
CA ALA A 67 4.36 23.19 -8.73
C ALA A 67 3.71 22.25 -9.76
N ALA A 68 2.95 22.81 -10.70
CA ALA A 68 2.29 22.03 -11.75
C ALA A 68 3.30 21.28 -12.65
N GLU A 69 4.52 21.78 -12.73
CA GLU A 69 5.64 21.16 -13.44
C GLU A 69 6.16 19.90 -12.74
N ALA A 70 5.98 19.77 -11.41
CA ALA A 70 6.41 18.61 -10.65
C ALA A 70 5.52 17.38 -10.91
N PHE A 71 4.23 17.61 -11.19
CA PHE A 71 3.23 16.56 -11.47
C PHE A 71 2.42 16.89 -12.74
N PRO A 72 3.02 16.74 -13.93
CA PRO A 72 2.40 17.19 -15.18
C PRO A 72 1.15 16.37 -15.53
N VAL A 73 0.00 17.04 -15.58
CA VAL A 73 -1.31 16.41 -15.83
C VAL A 73 -1.30 15.55 -17.10
N GLY A 74 -1.73 14.30 -16.97
CA GLY A 74 -1.87 13.37 -18.09
C GLY A 74 -0.58 12.68 -18.53
N VAL A 75 0.54 12.95 -17.85
CA VAL A 75 1.80 12.23 -18.03
C VAL A 75 1.87 11.12 -17.00
N LEU A 76 1.87 9.89 -17.48
CA LEU A 76 1.88 8.70 -16.64
C LEU A 76 3.16 7.90 -16.83
N ASP A 77 3.57 7.18 -15.78
CA ASP A 77 4.65 6.21 -15.84
C ASP A 77 4.20 4.87 -16.44
N ALA A 78 5.10 3.87 -16.42
CA ALA A 78 4.82 2.54 -16.94
C ALA A 78 3.67 1.82 -16.21
N ASP A 79 3.39 2.21 -14.96
CA ASP A 79 2.35 1.65 -14.10
C ASP A 79 1.04 2.46 -14.16
N LEU A 80 0.94 3.42 -15.09
CA LEU A 80 -0.19 4.33 -15.27
C LEU A 80 -0.42 5.26 -14.07
N GLN A 81 0.63 5.55 -13.30
CA GLN A 81 0.61 6.51 -12.20
C GLN A 81 1.12 7.88 -12.66
N GLN A 82 0.64 8.94 -12.02
CA GLN A 82 1.10 10.31 -12.28
C GLN A 82 2.61 10.41 -12.03
N VAL A 83 3.36 10.87 -13.03
CA VAL A 83 4.81 11.03 -12.89
C VAL A 83 5.14 12.12 -11.86
N ASP A 84 6.11 11.81 -10.99
CA ASP A 84 6.76 12.73 -10.05
C ASP A 84 8.12 13.19 -10.61
N LEU A 85 8.21 14.47 -10.96
CA LEU A 85 9.41 15.11 -11.52
C LEU A 85 10.25 15.88 -10.50
N ARG A 86 9.91 15.81 -9.21
CA ARG A 86 10.67 16.51 -8.17
C ARG A 86 12.13 16.07 -8.16
N LEU A 87 13.04 17.01 -7.86
CA LEU A 87 14.46 16.69 -7.76
C LEU A 87 14.81 15.95 -6.48
N ARG A 88 13.90 15.95 -5.50
CA ARG A 88 14.08 15.25 -4.23
C ARG A 88 12.73 14.73 -3.74
N ASN A 89 12.72 13.50 -3.25
CA ASN A 89 11.54 12.87 -2.66
C ASN A 89 11.86 12.34 -1.25
N THR A 90 10.84 11.81 -0.56
CA THR A 90 10.92 11.43 0.85
C THR A 90 11.82 10.22 1.11
N TRP A 91 12.12 9.44 0.05
CA TRP A 91 13.10 8.35 0.06
C TRP A 91 14.54 8.79 0.33
N ARG A 92 14.85 10.07 0.06
CA ARG A 92 16.19 10.68 0.21
C ARG A 92 16.33 11.55 1.48
N LEU A 93 15.32 11.61 2.34
CA LEU A 93 15.34 12.43 3.55
C LEU A 93 16.00 11.71 4.73
N GLY A 94 16.89 12.41 5.45
CA GLY A 94 17.36 12.00 6.76
C GLY A 94 16.37 12.37 7.86
N LEU A 95 16.60 11.89 9.09
CA LEU A 95 15.66 12.01 10.21
C LEU A 95 15.19 13.45 10.50
N SER A 96 16.10 14.43 10.50
CA SER A 96 15.80 15.83 10.78
C SER A 96 15.11 16.57 9.63
N GLU A 97 15.05 15.95 8.45
CA GLU A 97 14.49 16.55 7.24
C GLU A 97 13.05 16.09 6.97
N VAL A 98 12.59 15.03 7.66
CA VAL A 98 11.23 14.54 7.52
C VAL A 98 10.26 15.50 8.20
N ALA A 99 9.37 16.10 7.41
CA ALA A 99 8.29 16.93 7.94
C ALA A 99 7.35 16.12 8.84
N THR A 100 6.79 16.76 9.86
CA THR A 100 5.84 16.10 10.78
C THR A 100 4.64 15.52 10.04
N ALA A 101 4.11 16.23 9.03
CA ALA A 101 2.98 15.76 8.24
C ALA A 101 3.31 14.45 7.49
N GLU A 102 4.42 14.42 6.75
CA GLU A 102 4.92 13.22 6.05
C GLU A 102 5.10 12.04 7.01
N MET A 103 5.73 12.27 8.17
CA MET A 103 5.95 11.22 9.17
C MET A 103 4.63 10.60 9.64
N LEU A 104 3.64 11.45 9.95
CA LEU A 104 2.32 11.02 10.40
C LEU A 104 1.56 10.27 9.30
N GLU A 105 1.61 10.76 8.06
CA GLU A 105 0.92 10.13 6.93
C GLU A 105 1.50 8.77 6.59
N VAL A 106 2.83 8.67 6.47
CA VAL A 106 3.49 7.39 6.19
C VAL A 106 3.16 6.36 7.27
N HIS A 107 3.10 6.75 8.54
CA HIS A 107 2.65 5.87 9.63
C HIS A 107 1.16 5.54 9.54
N LEU A 108 0.33 6.53 9.22
CA LEU A 108 -1.11 6.36 9.09
C LEU A 108 -1.41 5.31 8.02
N VAL A 109 -0.78 5.42 6.84
CA VAL A 109 -1.00 4.54 5.69
C VAL A 109 -0.35 3.17 5.90
N ASN A 110 0.91 3.12 6.36
CA ASN A 110 1.67 1.86 6.36
C ASN A 110 1.57 1.05 7.66
N ALA A 111 1.11 1.63 8.77
CA ALA A 111 1.03 0.93 10.06
C ALA A 111 -0.36 1.04 10.72
N VAL A 112 -0.90 2.25 10.87
CA VAL A 112 -2.16 2.48 11.58
C VAL A 112 -3.36 1.95 10.81
N ALA A 113 -3.46 2.22 9.50
CA ALA A 113 -4.54 1.72 8.67
C ALA A 113 -4.56 0.18 8.62
N PRO A 114 -3.44 -0.54 8.34
CA PRO A 114 -3.39 -1.99 8.44
C PRO A 114 -3.81 -2.52 9.82
N PHE A 115 -3.37 -1.88 10.91
CA PHE A 115 -3.79 -2.26 12.27
C PHE A 115 -5.31 -2.18 12.44
N ILE A 116 -5.91 -1.05 12.05
CA ILE A 116 -7.36 -0.84 12.16
C ILE A 116 -8.12 -1.83 11.30
N LEU A 117 -7.69 -2.03 10.04
CA LEU A 117 -8.35 -2.95 9.11
C LEU A 117 -8.31 -4.38 9.62
N ASN A 118 -7.13 -4.88 10.02
CA ASN A 118 -6.98 -6.25 10.51
C ASN A 118 -7.86 -6.48 11.76
N ALA A 119 -7.85 -5.54 12.71
CA ALA A 119 -8.64 -5.64 13.93
C ALA A 119 -10.17 -5.55 13.67
N ARG A 120 -10.61 -4.63 12.82
CA ARG A 120 -12.06 -4.38 12.59
C ARG A 120 -12.69 -5.39 11.64
N LEU A 121 -11.93 -5.90 10.66
CA LEU A 121 -12.46 -6.84 9.67
C LEU A 121 -12.44 -8.29 10.16
N LYS A 122 -11.73 -8.62 11.26
CA LYS A 122 -11.75 -9.95 11.88
C LYS A 122 -13.18 -10.48 12.09
N GLY A 123 -14.08 -9.65 12.61
CA GLY A 123 -15.48 -10.03 12.83
C GLY A 123 -16.21 -10.47 11.54
N LEU A 124 -15.87 -9.89 10.39
CA LEU A 124 -16.42 -10.31 9.10
C LEU A 124 -15.82 -11.64 8.64
N MET A 125 -14.52 -11.83 8.85
CA MET A 125 -13.83 -13.08 8.53
C MET A 125 -14.41 -14.26 9.34
N LEU A 126 -14.73 -14.05 10.62
CA LEU A 126 -15.33 -15.07 11.50
C LEU A 126 -16.75 -15.49 11.10
N ARG A 127 -17.46 -14.71 10.27
CA ARG A 127 -18.82 -15.06 9.82
C ARG A 127 -18.83 -16.15 8.74
N THR A 128 -17.69 -16.43 8.14
CA THR A 128 -17.54 -17.53 7.16
C THR A 128 -17.10 -18.80 7.88
N ALA A 129 -17.64 -19.95 7.49
CA ALA A 129 -17.37 -21.22 8.17
C ALA A 129 -15.96 -21.77 7.87
N ASP A 130 -15.34 -21.36 6.75
CA ASP A 130 -14.06 -21.88 6.27
C ASP A 130 -12.90 -21.52 7.21
N ARG A 131 -11.91 -22.40 7.41
CA ARG A 131 -10.80 -22.13 8.35
C ARG A 131 -9.51 -21.64 7.69
N ASP A 132 -9.44 -21.61 6.37
CA ASP A 132 -8.21 -21.29 5.66
C ASP A 132 -8.29 -19.87 5.07
N LYS A 133 -8.53 -18.89 5.97
CA LYS A 133 -8.63 -17.48 5.60
C LYS A 133 -7.26 -16.83 5.69
N HIS A 134 -7.01 -15.80 4.88
CA HIS A 134 -5.69 -15.17 4.81
C HIS A 134 -5.74 -13.66 5.03
N ILE A 135 -4.75 -13.14 5.75
CA ILE A 135 -4.41 -11.72 5.76
C ILE A 135 -2.95 -11.61 5.30
N VAL A 136 -2.72 -10.92 4.20
CA VAL A 136 -1.37 -10.67 3.68
C VAL A 136 -1.08 -9.18 3.79
N ASN A 137 -0.23 -8.83 4.75
CA ASN A 137 0.26 -7.47 4.91
C ASN A 137 1.43 -7.25 3.95
N VAL A 138 1.28 -6.33 3.00
CA VAL A 138 2.35 -5.96 2.06
C VAL A 138 3.39 -5.12 2.80
N SER A 139 4.56 -5.70 3.01
CA SER A 139 5.68 -5.11 3.73
C SER A 139 6.93 -5.10 2.84
N ALA A 140 8.08 -4.80 3.42
CA ALA A 140 9.34 -4.73 2.69
C ALA A 140 10.53 -4.94 3.62
N MET A 141 11.72 -5.11 3.02
CA MET A 141 13.00 -5.27 3.73
C MET A 141 13.40 -4.05 4.58
N GLU A 142 12.72 -2.92 4.38
CA GLU A 142 12.81 -1.65 5.07
C GLU A 142 12.44 -1.82 6.55
N GLY A 143 11.50 -2.72 6.86
CA GLY A 143 11.08 -3.03 8.23
C GLY A 143 11.95 -4.03 9.01
N ILE A 144 13.03 -4.54 8.40
CA ILE A 144 13.90 -5.58 8.99
C ILE A 144 15.07 -4.94 9.73
N PHE A 145 15.25 -5.23 11.02
CA PHE A 145 16.25 -4.57 11.87
C PHE A 145 17.69 -4.95 11.52
N SER A 146 17.92 -6.22 11.17
CA SER A 146 19.25 -6.82 11.02
C SER A 146 19.86 -6.68 9.62
N ARG A 147 19.30 -5.84 8.75
CA ARG A 147 19.78 -5.65 7.37
C ARG A 147 21.08 -4.81 7.36
N GLY A 148 22.18 -5.43 6.91
CA GLY A 148 23.51 -4.80 6.91
C GLY A 148 23.74 -3.65 5.92
N THR A 149 22.80 -3.38 5.01
CA THR A 149 22.93 -2.39 3.93
C THR A 149 21.95 -1.22 4.05
N LYS A 150 21.38 -0.96 5.23
CA LYS A 150 20.50 0.20 5.42
C LYS A 150 21.27 1.51 5.30
N THR A 151 20.67 2.48 4.62
CA THR A 151 21.16 3.85 4.55
C THR A 151 20.61 4.67 5.72
N ASP A 152 21.07 5.91 5.85
CA ASP A 152 20.57 6.91 6.81
C ASP A 152 19.28 7.61 6.35
N LYS A 153 18.67 7.16 5.24
CA LYS A 153 17.52 7.80 4.60
C LYS A 153 16.20 7.11 4.93
N HIS A 154 15.08 7.81 4.67
CA HIS A 154 13.70 7.36 4.86
C HIS A 154 13.43 6.64 6.20
N PRO A 155 13.91 7.16 7.35
CA PRO A 155 13.77 6.46 8.62
C PRO A 155 12.31 6.28 9.04
N HIS A 156 11.42 7.18 8.63
CA HIS A 156 9.99 7.12 8.90
C HIS A 156 9.31 5.93 8.18
N THR A 157 9.67 5.64 6.93
CA THR A 157 9.22 4.44 6.19
C THR A 157 9.74 3.17 6.83
N ASN A 158 11.04 3.13 7.17
CA ASN A 158 11.64 1.99 7.89
C ASN A 158 10.89 1.70 9.20
N MET A 159 10.60 2.74 9.99
CA MET A 159 9.85 2.64 11.24
C MET A 159 8.42 2.11 11.01
N ALA A 160 7.70 2.63 10.02
CA ALA A 160 6.33 2.20 9.72
C ALA A 160 6.27 0.74 9.26
N LYS A 161 7.20 0.30 8.39
CA LYS A 161 7.29 -1.10 7.93
C LYS A 161 7.70 -2.04 9.07
N ALA A 162 8.58 -1.61 9.96
CA ALA A 162 8.94 -2.37 11.16
C ALA A 162 7.74 -2.55 12.10
N ALA A 163 6.92 -1.50 12.28
CA ALA A 163 5.69 -1.58 13.06
C ALA A 163 4.67 -2.55 12.44
N LEU A 164 4.48 -2.51 11.11
CA LEU A 164 3.63 -3.46 10.37
C LEU A 164 4.10 -4.91 10.54
N ASN A 165 5.42 -5.14 10.44
CA ASN A 165 6.04 -6.44 10.66
C ASN A 165 5.78 -6.96 12.07
N MET A 166 6.00 -6.11 13.08
CA MET A 166 5.78 -6.45 14.48
C MET A 166 4.31 -6.77 14.78
N MET A 167 3.38 -6.01 14.21
CA MET A 167 1.95 -6.27 14.33
C MET A 167 1.58 -7.63 13.73
N THR A 168 2.10 -7.96 12.54
CA THR A 168 1.90 -9.26 11.88
C THR A 168 2.42 -10.41 12.74
N LEU A 169 3.67 -10.31 13.20
CA LEU A 169 4.30 -11.33 14.04
C LEU A 169 3.53 -11.56 15.35
N THR A 170 3.02 -10.48 15.95
CA THR A 170 2.31 -10.55 17.24
C THR A 170 0.90 -11.09 17.07
N ALA A 171 0.10 -10.50 16.17
CA ALA A 171 -1.32 -10.81 16.02
C ALA A 171 -1.58 -12.17 15.37
N SER A 172 -0.67 -12.65 14.50
CA SER A 172 -0.84 -13.94 13.81
C SER A 172 -1.05 -15.13 14.76
N LYS A 173 -0.46 -15.11 15.96
CA LYS A 173 -0.60 -16.15 16.99
C LYS A 173 -2.04 -16.31 17.48
N GLU A 174 -2.74 -15.19 17.66
CA GLU A 174 -4.16 -15.22 18.06
C GLU A 174 -5.02 -15.61 16.86
N TYR A 175 -4.75 -15.02 15.69
CA TYR A 175 -5.58 -15.15 14.50
C TYR A 175 -5.60 -16.58 13.93
N VAL A 176 -4.51 -17.34 14.07
CA VAL A 176 -4.48 -18.74 13.61
C VAL A 176 -5.44 -19.64 14.40
N HIS A 177 -5.74 -19.33 15.66
CA HIS A 177 -6.73 -20.09 16.45
C HIS A 177 -8.14 -20.03 15.82
N ASP A 178 -8.43 -18.95 15.10
CA ASP A 178 -9.68 -18.73 14.38
C ASP A 178 -9.62 -19.18 12.91
N GLY A 179 -8.52 -19.80 12.47
CA GLY A 179 -8.33 -20.14 11.06
C GLY A 179 -8.06 -18.91 10.19
N ILE A 180 -7.22 -17.99 10.68
CA ILE A 180 -6.79 -16.82 9.92
C ILE A 180 -5.27 -16.79 9.86
N HIS A 181 -4.74 -17.09 8.68
CA HIS A 181 -3.32 -17.15 8.36
C HIS A 181 -2.82 -15.76 7.99
N MET A 182 -2.27 -15.06 8.99
CA MET A 182 -1.72 -13.72 8.82
C MET A 182 -0.21 -13.77 8.55
N ASN A 183 0.24 -13.17 7.45
CA ASN A 183 1.66 -13.08 7.06
C ASN A 183 2.02 -11.67 6.57
N ALA A 184 3.32 -11.39 6.54
CA ALA A 184 3.87 -10.21 5.89
C ALA A 184 4.68 -10.66 4.65
N VAL A 185 4.54 -9.96 3.54
CA VAL A 185 5.22 -10.31 2.27
C VAL A 185 6.03 -9.13 1.78
N ASP A 186 7.30 -9.37 1.46
CA ASP A 186 8.14 -8.49 0.67
C ASP A 186 7.89 -8.74 -0.82
N THR A 187 7.45 -7.69 -1.52
CA THR A 187 7.25 -7.70 -2.97
C THR A 187 8.57 -7.79 -3.73
N GLY A 188 9.69 -7.50 -3.08
CA GLY A 188 10.97 -7.31 -3.74
C GLY A 188 11.06 -5.95 -4.42
N TRP A 189 12.11 -5.76 -5.22
CA TRP A 189 12.40 -4.47 -5.85
C TRP A 189 11.65 -4.35 -7.19
N VAL A 190 10.45 -3.81 -7.11
CA VAL A 190 9.51 -3.64 -8.24
C VAL A 190 9.59 -2.24 -8.86
N THR A 191 9.82 -1.23 -8.03
CA THR A 191 9.88 0.17 -8.44
C THR A 191 11.20 0.76 -7.97
N ASP A 192 11.80 1.64 -8.78
CA ASP A 192 12.92 2.44 -8.32
C ASP A 192 12.40 3.67 -7.59
N GLU A 193 12.60 3.73 -6.28
CA GLU A 193 12.00 4.75 -5.41
C GLU A 193 12.76 6.08 -5.41
N ASP A 194 13.86 6.15 -6.15
CA ASP A 194 14.61 7.37 -6.35
C ASP A 194 13.87 8.40 -7.22
N PRO A 195 14.20 9.70 -7.08
CA PRO A 195 13.72 10.73 -8.00
C PRO A 195 13.97 10.36 -9.47
N GLN A 196 13.01 10.65 -10.35
CA GLN A 196 13.01 10.15 -11.73
C GLN A 196 14.30 10.48 -12.49
N HIS A 197 14.86 11.68 -12.32
CA HIS A 197 16.10 12.06 -12.99
C HIS A 197 17.30 11.16 -12.60
N LEU A 198 17.34 10.64 -11.36
CA LEU A 198 18.34 9.67 -10.93
C LEU A 198 18.06 8.28 -11.49
N THR A 199 16.80 7.88 -11.59
CA THR A 199 16.40 6.63 -12.25
C THR A 199 16.81 6.62 -13.72
N LEU A 200 16.52 7.70 -14.46
CA LEU A 200 16.95 7.86 -15.85
C LEU A 200 18.48 7.86 -15.99
N MET A 201 19.19 8.50 -15.06
CA MET A 201 20.65 8.46 -15.02
C MET A 201 21.17 7.03 -14.79
N LYS A 202 20.60 6.28 -13.84
CA LYS A 202 20.97 4.89 -13.57
C LYS A 202 20.72 4.00 -14.78
N GLN A 203 19.61 4.20 -15.48
CA GLN A 203 19.33 3.52 -16.75
C GLN A 203 20.38 3.84 -17.82
N ALA A 204 20.69 5.13 -18.05
CA ALA A 204 21.61 5.53 -19.09
C ALA A 204 23.07 5.11 -18.83
N VAL A 205 23.51 5.15 -17.57
CA VAL A 205 24.92 4.92 -17.19
C VAL A 205 25.19 3.45 -16.84
N HIS A 206 24.24 2.79 -16.20
CA HIS A 206 24.42 1.44 -15.65
C HIS A 206 23.56 0.37 -16.31
N ASP A 207 22.70 0.75 -17.27
CA ASP A 207 21.66 -0.13 -17.82
C ASP A 207 20.86 -0.81 -16.71
N PHE A 208 20.53 -0.02 -15.69
CA PHE A 208 19.86 -0.51 -14.49
C PHE A 208 18.36 -0.27 -14.56
N GLN A 209 17.58 -1.31 -14.28
CA GLN A 209 16.16 -1.25 -14.00
C GLN A 209 15.84 -2.17 -12.80
N PRO A 210 14.75 -1.93 -12.04
CA PRO A 210 14.28 -2.88 -11.05
C PRO A 210 14.13 -4.28 -11.67
N PRO A 211 14.59 -5.34 -10.97
CA PRO A 211 14.62 -6.68 -11.53
C PRO A 211 13.25 -7.38 -11.58
N LEU A 212 12.23 -6.80 -10.96
CA LEU A 212 10.88 -7.35 -10.86
C LEU A 212 9.86 -6.32 -11.36
N ASP A 213 8.72 -6.80 -11.84
CA ASP A 213 7.59 -5.95 -12.22
C ASP A 213 6.41 -6.03 -11.23
N ILE A 214 5.35 -5.28 -11.50
CA ILE A 214 4.13 -5.27 -10.68
C ILE A 214 3.41 -6.64 -10.66
N VAL A 215 3.59 -7.46 -11.70
CA VAL A 215 3.00 -8.79 -11.80
C VAL A 215 3.74 -9.75 -10.89
N ASP A 216 5.08 -9.70 -10.87
CA ASP A 216 5.92 -10.42 -9.91
C ASP A 216 5.59 -10.02 -8.47
N GLY A 217 5.46 -8.71 -8.22
CA GLY A 217 5.06 -8.19 -6.92
C GLY A 217 3.70 -8.74 -6.46
N ALA A 218 2.70 -8.70 -7.35
CA ALA A 218 1.37 -9.23 -7.07
C ALA A 218 1.38 -10.76 -6.85
N ALA A 219 2.15 -11.52 -7.63
CA ALA A 219 2.28 -12.96 -7.49
C ALA A 219 2.83 -13.33 -6.11
N ARG A 220 3.85 -12.62 -5.62
CA ARG A 220 4.43 -12.82 -4.28
C ARG A 220 3.41 -12.56 -3.16
N VAL A 221 2.59 -11.52 -3.30
CA VAL A 221 1.52 -11.20 -2.32
C VAL A 221 0.45 -12.30 -2.29
N LEU A 222 0.11 -12.86 -3.44
CA LEU A 222 -0.91 -13.90 -3.55
C LEU A 222 -0.40 -15.30 -3.20
N ASP A 223 0.91 -15.53 -3.30
CA ASP A 223 1.54 -16.84 -3.08
C ASP A 223 1.11 -17.56 -1.80
N PRO A 224 1.15 -16.99 -0.58
CA PRO A 224 0.76 -17.73 0.63
C PRO A 224 -0.71 -18.17 0.65
N ILE A 225 -1.56 -17.55 -0.18
CA ILE A 225 -2.96 -17.94 -0.37
C ILE A 225 -3.03 -19.10 -1.36
N LEU A 226 -2.39 -18.96 -2.51
CA LEU A 226 -2.41 -19.94 -3.60
C LEU A 226 -1.69 -21.23 -3.22
N ASP A 227 -0.49 -21.13 -2.65
CA ASP A 227 0.29 -22.27 -2.16
C ASP A 227 -0.48 -23.01 -1.05
N GLY A 228 -1.09 -22.27 -0.13
CA GLY A 228 -1.95 -22.84 0.90
C GLY A 228 -3.09 -23.67 0.31
N HIS A 229 -3.85 -23.12 -0.64
CA HIS A 229 -4.93 -23.86 -1.30
C HIS A 229 -4.46 -25.05 -2.15
N ASN A 230 -3.29 -24.93 -2.79
CA ASN A 230 -2.75 -26.00 -3.65
C ASN A 230 -2.18 -27.17 -2.82
N THR A 231 -1.61 -26.89 -1.65
CA THR A 231 -0.88 -27.88 -0.84
C THR A 231 -1.65 -28.33 0.41
N GLY A 232 -2.63 -27.55 0.86
CA GLY A 232 -3.27 -27.69 2.17
C GLY A 232 -2.39 -27.21 3.35
N LEU A 233 -1.22 -26.62 3.09
CA LEU A 233 -0.30 -26.12 4.11
C LEU A 233 -0.32 -24.60 4.16
N HIS A 234 -1.09 -24.05 5.11
CA HIS A 234 -1.26 -22.61 5.24
C HIS A 234 -0.26 -22.02 6.25
N VAL A 235 0.81 -21.40 5.74
CA VAL A 235 1.81 -20.70 6.57
C VAL A 235 1.19 -19.51 7.29
N TRP A 236 1.69 -19.19 8.49
CA TRP A 236 1.23 -18.05 9.28
C TRP A 236 2.38 -17.51 10.14
N GLY A 237 2.29 -16.22 10.50
CA GLY A 237 3.28 -15.53 11.32
C GLY A 237 4.66 -15.47 10.67
N LYS A 238 4.73 -15.51 9.33
CA LYS A 238 5.98 -15.42 8.57
C LYS A 238 6.13 -14.04 7.92
N PHE A 239 7.37 -13.61 7.82
CA PHE A 239 7.81 -12.66 6.81
C PHE A 239 8.29 -13.46 5.61
N LEU A 240 7.67 -13.26 4.45
CA LEU A 240 7.94 -14.01 3.23
C LEU A 240 8.71 -13.10 2.27
N LYS A 241 9.83 -13.61 1.78
CA LYS A 241 10.65 -13.00 0.75
C LYS A 241 11.00 -14.05 -0.28
N ASP A 242 10.86 -13.73 -1.57
CA ASP A 242 11.13 -14.65 -2.67
C ASP A 242 10.43 -16.00 -2.48
N TYR A 243 9.13 -15.97 -2.13
CA TYR A 243 8.27 -17.14 -1.91
C TYR A 243 8.69 -18.03 -0.72
N LYS A 244 9.57 -17.54 0.18
CA LYS A 244 10.11 -18.32 1.30
C LYS A 244 10.08 -17.54 2.61
N PRO A 245 9.95 -18.23 3.76
CA PRO A 245 10.15 -17.60 5.05
C PRO A 245 11.55 -16.98 5.18
N ALA A 246 11.60 -15.73 5.59
CA ALA A 246 12.81 -14.98 5.92
C ALA A 246 12.79 -14.53 7.39
N SER A 247 13.94 -14.08 7.87
CA SER A 247 14.05 -13.50 9.22
C SER A 247 13.37 -12.13 9.30
N TRP A 248 12.77 -11.85 10.45
CA TRP A 248 12.29 -10.52 10.83
C TRP A 248 13.43 -9.53 11.08
#